data_AF-A0AAV4JSF6-F1
#
_entry.id   AF-A0AAV4JSF6-F1
#
_cell.length_a   1.000
_cell.length_b   1.000
_cell.length_c   1.000
_cell.angle_alpha   90.00
_cell.angle_beta   90.00
_cell.angle_gamma   90.00
#
_symmetry.space_group_name_H-M   'P 1'
#
loop_
_entity.id
_entity.type
_entity.pdbx_description
1 polymer ?
#
loop_
_entity_poly.entity_id
_entity_poly.type
_entity_poly.pdbx_seq_one_letter_code
_entity_poly.pdbx_strand_id
1 'polypeptide(L)'
;MVNYSMKGRTYRYMTGETLYSFGYGLSYTNFNYQAMWLQPKVKAGQDIHVDLVLTNNGTVDSDEVIQCYLSWKDTSLPVPIRQLGYFNRVHIRAGQQIQHSLTIKAHRTAYWKEGLWVISKGMMSLSCGGQQPGQRKSAPSNIVTAQFEITDSITYTDDL
;
A
#
# COMPACT_ATOMS: atom_id res chain seq x y z
N MET A 1 -20.92 18.41 -22.28
CA MET A 1 -20.70 17.23 -21.40
C MET A 1 -19.21 17.05 -21.18
N VAL A 2 -18.72 17.29 -19.97
CA VAL A 2 -17.30 17.18 -19.64
C VAL A 2 -17.02 15.72 -19.27
N ASN A 3 -16.19 15.05 -20.05
CA ASN A 3 -15.88 13.63 -19.89
C ASN A 3 -14.94 13.43 -18.68
N TYR A 4 -15.45 12.81 -17.61
CA TYR A 4 -14.74 12.47 -16.37
C TYR A 4 -13.88 11.19 -16.46
N SER A 5 -13.47 10.78 -17.66
CA SER A 5 -12.52 9.68 -17.84
C SER A 5 -11.15 10.03 -17.22
N MET A 6 -10.85 9.41 -16.08
CA MET A 6 -9.57 9.53 -15.36
C MET A 6 -8.45 8.70 -16.01
N LYS A 7 -8.77 7.88 -17.02
CA LYS A 7 -7.85 6.95 -17.68
C LYS A 7 -6.69 7.71 -18.35
N GLY A 8 -5.46 7.47 -17.92
CA GLY A 8 -4.25 8.07 -18.49
C GLY A 8 -3.89 9.49 -18.06
N ARG A 9 -4.69 10.15 -17.18
CA ARG A 9 -4.49 11.56 -16.80
C ARG A 9 -3.88 11.80 -15.43
N THR A 10 -3.85 10.78 -14.57
CA THR A 10 -3.18 10.84 -13.26
C THR A 10 -2.34 9.60 -13.05
N TYR A 11 -1.34 9.67 -12.16
CA TYR A 11 -0.47 8.54 -11.77
C TYR A 11 -1.27 7.29 -11.38
N ARG A 12 -2.48 7.44 -10.84
CA ARG A 12 -3.36 6.33 -10.43
C ARG A 12 -3.93 5.51 -11.60
N TYR A 13 -4.01 6.09 -12.80
CA TYR A 13 -4.66 5.48 -13.97
C TYR A 13 -3.79 5.55 -15.24
N MET A 14 -2.51 5.87 -15.10
CA MET A 14 -1.54 5.87 -16.19
C MET A 14 -1.06 4.45 -16.44
N THR A 15 -1.19 3.96 -17.67
CA THR A 15 -0.67 2.64 -18.10
C THR A 15 0.70 2.74 -18.80
N GLY A 16 1.22 3.96 -18.96
CA GLY A 16 2.54 4.22 -19.55
C GLY A 16 3.66 4.09 -18.53
N GLU A 17 4.88 3.87 -19.03
CA GLU A 17 6.08 3.71 -18.20
C GLU A 17 6.50 5.04 -17.55
N THR A 18 6.49 5.11 -16.21
CA THR A 18 6.94 6.31 -15.48
C THR A 18 8.44 6.26 -15.21
N LEU A 19 9.17 7.34 -15.53
CA LEU A 19 10.60 7.51 -15.21
C LEU A 19 10.87 7.51 -13.69
N TYR A 20 9.97 8.13 -12.93
CA TYR A 20 9.93 8.13 -11.46
C TYR A 20 8.48 7.92 -11.03
N SER A 21 8.25 6.82 -10.34
CA SER A 21 6.94 6.42 -9.83
C SER A 21 6.62 7.12 -8.51
N PHE A 22 5.34 7.17 -8.17
CA PHE A 22 4.88 7.78 -6.93
C PHE A 22 5.56 7.14 -5.72
N GLY A 23 6.00 7.98 -4.78
CA GLY A 23 6.71 7.54 -3.57
C GLY A 23 8.18 7.20 -3.75
N TYR A 24 8.78 7.41 -4.94
CA TYR A 24 10.22 7.25 -5.13
C TYR A 24 11.00 8.36 -4.42
N GLY A 25 11.87 7.96 -3.48
CA GLY A 25 12.82 8.83 -2.82
C GLY A 25 14.19 8.16 -2.76
N LEU A 26 15.23 8.91 -3.10
CA LEU A 26 16.61 8.48 -2.84
C LEU A 26 16.92 8.77 -1.37
N SER A 27 17.53 7.81 -0.70
CA SER A 27 18.10 7.99 0.63
C SER A 27 19.62 7.82 0.54
N TYR A 28 20.35 8.53 1.39
CA TYR A 28 21.79 8.33 1.57
C TYR A 28 22.11 7.02 2.33
N THR A 29 21.08 6.35 2.85
CA THR A 29 21.19 5.04 3.50
C THR A 29 20.28 4.00 2.83
N ASN A 30 20.54 2.73 3.12
CA ASN A 30 19.73 1.61 2.65
C ASN A 30 18.84 1.08 3.78
N PHE A 31 17.54 1.01 3.52
CA PHE A 31 16.58 0.43 4.45
C PHE A 31 16.18 -0.98 4.03
N ASN A 32 16.12 -1.88 5.00
CA ASN A 32 15.70 -3.26 4.78
C ASN A 32 14.45 -3.58 5.59
N TYR A 33 13.36 -3.89 4.90
CA TYR A 33 12.13 -4.44 5.43
C TYR A 33 12.22 -5.97 5.42
N GLN A 34 12.12 -6.62 6.58
CA GLN A 34 12.42 -8.05 6.70
C GLN A 34 11.19 -8.90 7.02
N ALA A 35 10.36 -8.43 7.96
CA ALA A 35 9.19 -9.15 8.41
C ALA A 35 7.93 -8.29 8.25
N MET A 36 6.90 -8.88 7.68
CA MET A 36 5.54 -8.35 7.68
C MET A 36 4.63 -9.42 8.26
N TRP A 37 3.93 -9.07 9.33
CA TRP A 37 2.88 -9.91 9.89
C TRP A 37 1.53 -9.20 9.76
N LEU A 38 0.53 -9.94 9.29
CA LEU A 38 -0.87 -9.53 9.34
C LEU A 38 -1.76 -10.77 9.43
N GLN A 39 -3.03 -10.56 9.74
CA GLN A 39 -4.01 -11.63 9.73
C GLN A 39 -4.25 -12.14 8.30
N PRO A 40 -4.23 -13.47 8.06
CA PRO A 40 -4.43 -14.03 6.71
C PRO A 40 -5.88 -13.89 6.23
N LYS A 41 -6.81 -13.67 7.15
CA LYS A 41 -8.24 -13.50 6.91
C LYS A 41 -8.74 -12.31 7.70
N VAL A 42 -9.42 -11.39 7.03
CA VAL A 42 -9.98 -10.17 7.62
C VAL A 42 -11.44 -10.06 7.19
N LYS A 43 -12.35 -9.71 8.11
CA LYS A 43 -13.75 -9.51 7.74
C LYS A 43 -13.94 -8.19 7.01
N ALA A 44 -14.90 -8.13 6.11
CA ALA A 44 -15.28 -6.88 5.46
C ALA A 44 -15.69 -5.83 6.51
N GLY A 45 -15.21 -4.60 6.36
CA GLY A 45 -15.44 -3.52 7.33
C GLY A 45 -14.54 -3.54 8.56
N GLN A 46 -13.63 -4.51 8.71
CA GLN A 46 -12.62 -4.51 9.78
C GLN A 46 -11.31 -3.86 9.33
N ASP A 47 -10.68 -3.17 10.28
CA ASP A 47 -9.35 -2.61 10.10
C ASP A 47 -8.30 -3.72 9.98
N ILE A 48 -7.26 -3.48 9.18
CA ILE A 48 -6.16 -4.41 8.98
C ILE A 48 -4.99 -3.96 9.86
N HIS A 49 -4.61 -4.79 10.82
CA HIS A 49 -3.42 -4.57 11.65
C HIS A 49 -2.21 -5.26 11.02
N VAL A 50 -1.10 -4.54 10.98
CA VAL A 50 0.13 -4.99 10.34
C VAL A 50 1.32 -4.63 11.22
N ASP A 51 2.19 -5.60 11.48
CA ASP A 51 3.48 -5.38 12.12
C ASP A 51 4.59 -5.49 11.08
N LEU A 52 5.46 -4.48 11.06
CA LEU A 52 6.60 -4.40 10.16
C LEU A 52 7.90 -4.30 10.94
N VAL A 53 8.92 -5.01 10.47
CA VAL A 53 10.30 -4.83 10.94
C VAL A 53 11.09 -4.17 9.83
N LEU A 54 11.71 -3.04 10.15
CA LEU A 54 12.62 -2.35 9.25
C LEU A 54 13.92 -1.95 9.95
N THR A 55 15.02 -2.03 9.19
CA THR A 55 16.38 -1.77 9.67
C THR A 55 17.07 -0.76 8.77
N ASN A 56 17.74 0.22 9.37
CA ASN A 56 18.69 1.10 8.68
C ASN A 56 20.04 0.36 8.58
N ASN A 57 20.37 -0.16 7.40
CA ASN A 57 21.60 -0.93 7.18
C ASN A 57 22.80 -0.07 6.76
N GLY A 58 22.65 1.25 6.65
CA GLY A 58 23.77 2.14 6.33
C GLY A 58 24.47 2.67 7.57
N THR A 59 25.39 3.59 7.32
CA THR A 59 26.32 4.15 8.32
C THR A 59 25.89 5.53 8.83
N VAL A 60 24.74 6.04 8.38
CA VAL A 60 24.24 7.38 8.71
C VAL A 60 22.79 7.27 9.20
N ASP A 61 22.48 8.04 10.25
CA ASP A 61 21.12 8.23 10.75
C ASP A 61 20.27 8.90 9.67
N SER A 62 19.06 8.39 9.42
CA SER A 62 18.21 8.91 8.35
C SER A 62 16.73 8.70 8.67
N ASP A 63 15.91 9.51 8.03
CA ASP A 63 14.47 9.27 7.97
C ASP A 63 14.12 8.31 6.84
N GLU A 64 13.12 7.48 7.06
CA GLU A 64 12.48 6.63 6.05
C GLU A 64 10.97 6.91 6.03
N VAL A 65 10.38 6.90 4.84
CA VAL A 65 8.92 6.99 4.67
C VAL A 65 8.37 5.61 4.36
N ILE A 66 7.82 4.94 5.37
CA ILE A 66 7.10 3.68 5.23
C ILE A 66 5.85 3.95 4.39
N GLN A 67 5.69 3.22 3.29
CA GLN A 67 4.51 3.29 2.43
C GLN A 67 3.92 1.89 2.27
N CYS A 68 2.61 1.75 2.41
CA CYS A 68 1.90 0.48 2.26
C CYS A 68 0.79 0.59 1.22
N TYR A 69 0.83 -0.29 0.22
CA TYR A 69 -0.06 -0.33 -0.92
C TYR A 69 -0.94 -1.57 -0.92
N LEU A 70 -2.24 -1.35 -1.02
CA LEU A 70 -3.25 -2.39 -1.22
C LEU A 70 -3.45 -2.65 -2.71
N SER A 71 -3.71 -3.89 -3.09
CA SER A 71 -4.08 -4.27 -4.46
C SER A 71 -5.05 -5.44 -4.42
N TRP A 72 -6.21 -5.28 -5.05
CA TRP A 72 -7.13 -6.39 -5.30
C TRP A 72 -6.52 -7.33 -6.35
N LYS A 73 -6.62 -8.64 -6.13
CA LYS A 73 -6.18 -9.64 -7.12
C LYS A 73 -7.19 -9.81 -8.24
N ASP A 74 -8.45 -9.56 -7.97
CA ASP A 74 -9.50 -9.56 -8.98
C ASP A 74 -9.43 -8.26 -9.80
N THR A 75 -9.02 -8.39 -11.06
CA THR A 75 -8.86 -7.28 -12.00
C THR A 75 -10.16 -6.88 -12.70
N SER A 76 -11.26 -7.64 -12.50
CA SER A 76 -12.58 -7.29 -13.02
C SER A 76 -13.26 -6.18 -12.21
N LEU A 77 -12.82 -5.98 -10.96
CA LEU A 77 -13.33 -4.94 -10.08
C LEU A 77 -12.92 -3.55 -10.60
N PRO A 78 -13.77 -2.51 -10.42
CA PRO A 78 -13.47 -1.14 -10.83
C PRO A 78 -12.51 -0.44 -9.85
N VAL A 79 -11.37 -1.08 -9.57
CA VAL A 79 -10.39 -0.67 -8.55
C VAL A 79 -9.08 -0.25 -9.20
N PRO A 80 -8.31 0.67 -8.57
CA PRO A 80 -6.96 0.96 -9.03
C PRO A 80 -6.06 -0.28 -8.87
N ILE A 81 -5.05 -0.40 -9.74
CA ILE A 81 -4.06 -1.49 -9.69
C ILE A 81 -3.41 -1.55 -8.31
N ARG A 82 -3.09 -0.39 -7.74
CA ARG A 82 -2.51 -0.21 -6.40
C ARG A 82 -3.08 1.03 -5.76
N GLN A 83 -3.35 0.97 -4.45
CA GLN A 83 -3.85 2.07 -3.65
C GLN A 83 -2.98 2.25 -2.41
N LEU A 84 -2.50 3.48 -2.16
CA LEU A 84 -1.82 3.78 -0.91
C LEU A 84 -2.83 3.70 0.24
N GLY A 85 -2.62 2.75 1.15
CA GLY A 85 -3.46 2.51 2.32
C GLY A 85 -2.91 3.16 3.58
N TYR A 86 -1.58 3.32 3.67
CA TYR A 86 -0.91 3.89 4.83
C TYR A 86 0.45 4.47 4.44
N PHE A 87 0.86 5.53 5.12
CA PHE A 87 2.23 6.00 5.11
C PHE A 87 2.63 6.60 6.46
N ASN A 88 3.91 6.52 6.82
CA ASN A 88 4.46 7.20 7.99
C ASN A 88 5.96 7.49 7.81
N ARG A 89 6.43 8.64 8.30
CA ARG A 89 7.85 8.98 8.33
C ARG A 89 8.42 8.62 9.70
N VAL A 90 9.51 7.86 9.71
CA VAL A 90 10.20 7.42 10.93
C VAL A 90 11.68 7.75 10.84
N HIS A 91 12.26 8.16 11.97
CA HIS A 91 13.70 8.38 12.10
C HIS A 91 14.36 7.11 12.63
N ILE A 92 15.40 6.62 11.96
CA ILE A 92 16.10 5.39 12.35
C ILE A 92 17.60 5.64 12.32
N ARG A 93 18.26 5.39 13.45
CA ARG A 93 19.71 5.53 13.56
C ARG A 93 20.44 4.48 12.72
N ALA A 94 21.67 4.78 12.32
CA ALA A 94 22.54 3.85 11.61
C ALA A 94 22.64 2.51 12.34
N GLY A 95 22.45 1.40 11.62
CA GLY A 95 22.48 0.04 12.17
C GLY A 95 21.28 -0.33 13.06
N GLN A 96 20.33 0.57 13.30
CA GLN A 96 19.20 0.32 14.18
C GLN A 96 18.06 -0.40 13.44
N GLN A 97 17.44 -1.35 14.15
CA GLN A 97 16.19 -1.99 13.77
C GLN A 97 15.04 -1.45 14.62
N ILE A 98 13.89 -1.25 13.98
CA ILE A 98 12.65 -0.89 14.66
C ILE A 98 11.51 -1.85 14.28
N GLN A 99 10.58 -2.03 15.21
CA GLN A 99 9.28 -2.65 14.96
C GLN A 99 8.24 -1.54 14.84
N HIS A 100 7.48 -1.55 13.76
CA HIS A 100 6.46 -0.55 13.45
C HIS A 100 5.10 -1.23 13.25
N SER A 101 4.20 -1.01 14.21
CA SER A 101 2.82 -1.46 14.15
C SER A 101 1.96 -0.39 13.48
N LEU A 102 1.15 -0.79 12.50
CA LEU A 102 0.27 0.12 11.77
C LEU A 102 -1.12 -0.49 11.60
N THR A 103 -2.09 0.40 11.34
CA THR A 103 -3.49 0.03 11.09
C THR A 103 -3.94 0.67 9.78
N ILE A 104 -4.41 -0.15 8.84
CA ILE A 104 -5.05 0.29 7.61
C ILE A 104 -6.55 0.24 7.81
N LYS A 105 -7.20 1.39 7.65
CA LYS A 105 -8.65 1.51 7.86
C LYS A 105 -9.44 0.71 6.83
N ALA A 106 -10.52 0.07 7.29
CA ALA A 106 -11.36 -0.78 6.44
C ALA A 106 -11.86 -0.09 5.17
N HIS A 107 -12.25 1.20 5.25
CA HIS A 107 -12.70 1.97 4.08
C HIS A 107 -11.66 2.04 2.95
N ARG A 108 -10.38 1.78 3.22
CA ARG A 108 -9.32 1.73 2.19
C ARG A 108 -9.40 0.48 1.31
N THR A 109 -10.15 -0.55 1.70
CA THR A 109 -10.44 -1.72 0.86
C THR A 109 -11.70 -1.54 0.04
N ALA A 110 -12.56 -0.58 0.40
CA ALA A 110 -13.80 -0.30 -0.32
C ALA A 110 -13.54 0.32 -1.69
N TYR A 111 -14.45 0.04 -2.61
CA TYR A 111 -14.47 0.62 -3.93
C TYR A 111 -15.89 1.03 -4.31
N TRP A 112 -15.99 2.01 -5.23
CA TRP A 112 -17.28 2.55 -5.64
C TRP A 112 -17.86 1.74 -6.79
N LYS A 113 -19.10 1.26 -6.64
CA LYS A 113 -19.84 0.55 -7.68
C LYS A 113 -21.32 0.93 -7.60
N GLU A 114 -21.90 1.33 -8.73
CA GLU A 114 -23.35 1.57 -8.88
C GLU A 114 -23.94 2.55 -7.84
N GLY A 115 -23.17 3.55 -7.42
CA GLY A 115 -23.64 4.56 -6.47
C GLY A 115 -23.44 4.17 -5.00
N LEU A 116 -22.76 3.07 -4.72
CA LEU A 116 -22.54 2.55 -3.36
C LEU A 116 -21.06 2.22 -3.13
N TRP A 117 -20.61 2.35 -1.89
CA TRP A 117 -19.33 1.81 -1.45
C TRP A 117 -19.45 0.32 -1.14
N VAL A 118 -18.62 -0.49 -1.79
CA VAL A 118 -18.64 -1.94 -1.67
C VAL A 118 -17.26 -2.44 -1.24
N ILE A 119 -17.22 -3.35 -0.26
CA ILE A 119 -16.07 -4.21 0.00
C ILE A 119 -16.52 -5.62 -0.41
N SER A 120 -15.85 -6.21 -1.39
CA SER A 120 -16.16 -7.57 -1.84
C SER A 120 -15.31 -8.60 -1.12
N LYS A 121 -15.83 -9.81 -1.03
CA LYS A 121 -15.03 -10.99 -0.68
C LYS A 121 -13.97 -11.20 -1.75
N GLY A 122 -12.74 -11.48 -1.35
CA GLY A 122 -11.68 -11.79 -2.30
C GLY A 122 -10.27 -11.64 -1.75
N MET A 123 -9.30 -11.96 -2.61
CA MET A 123 -7.88 -11.88 -2.27
C MET A 123 -7.34 -10.47 -2.50
N MET A 124 -6.60 -9.97 -1.52
CA MET A 124 -5.83 -8.74 -1.61
C MET A 124 -4.36 -9.01 -1.34
N SER A 125 -3.49 -8.20 -1.95
CA SER A 125 -2.09 -8.11 -1.55
C SER A 125 -1.80 -6.77 -0.90
N LEU A 126 -1.00 -6.81 0.17
CA LEU A 126 -0.42 -5.66 0.83
C LEU A 126 1.08 -5.66 0.58
N SER A 127 1.59 -4.60 -0.05
CA SER A 127 3.02 -4.37 -0.26
C SER A 127 3.47 -3.18 0.55
N CYS A 128 4.49 -3.33 1.40
CA CYS A 128 5.06 -2.23 2.19
C CYS A 128 6.56 -2.06 1.91
N GLY A 129 7.01 -0.81 1.86
CA GLY A 129 8.42 -0.44 1.68
C GLY A 129 8.59 1.08 1.56
N GLY A 130 9.81 1.53 1.26
CA GLY A 130 10.12 2.95 1.00
C GLY A 130 9.67 3.46 -0.37
N GLN A 131 9.01 2.61 -1.16
CA GLN A 131 8.60 2.87 -2.54
C GLN A 131 7.40 2.01 -2.94
N GLN A 132 6.74 2.38 -4.04
CA GLN A 132 5.67 1.57 -4.63
C GLN A 132 6.23 0.21 -5.12
N PRO A 133 5.45 -0.90 -5.10
CA PRO A 133 5.84 -2.14 -5.76
C PRO A 133 6.06 -1.98 -7.27
N GLY A 134 6.94 -2.80 -7.86
CA GLY A 134 7.11 -2.92 -9.31
C GLY A 134 7.60 -1.65 -10.03
N GLN A 135 8.43 -0.84 -9.38
CA GLN A 135 9.12 0.28 -10.03
C GLN A 135 10.32 -0.24 -10.85
N ARG A 136 10.61 0.40 -11.99
CA ARG A 136 11.78 0.07 -12.81
C ARG A 136 13.10 0.51 -12.17
N LYS A 137 13.11 1.70 -11.56
CA LYS A 137 14.24 2.18 -10.74
C LYS A 137 13.89 1.92 -9.29
N SER A 138 14.59 0.99 -8.66
CA SER A 138 14.43 0.75 -7.23
C SER A 138 15.10 1.88 -6.45
N ALA A 139 14.39 2.42 -5.47
CA ALA A 139 14.97 3.14 -4.35
C ALA A 139 15.88 2.19 -3.54
N PRO A 140 16.79 2.71 -2.69
CA PRO A 140 17.62 1.93 -1.77
C PRO A 140 16.81 1.32 -0.59
N SER A 141 15.60 0.84 -0.87
CA SER A 141 14.71 0.16 0.06
C SER A 141 14.06 -1.02 -0.66
N ASN A 142 14.04 -2.20 -0.04
CA ASN A 142 13.27 -3.33 -0.56
C ASN A 142 11.78 -3.19 -0.23
N ILE A 143 10.98 -4.13 -0.74
CA ILE A 143 9.53 -4.17 -0.54
C ILE A 143 9.16 -5.56 -0.07
N VAL A 144 8.43 -5.62 1.03
CA VAL A 144 7.81 -6.84 1.56
C VAL A 144 6.36 -6.90 1.08
N THR A 145 5.89 -8.07 0.68
CA THR A 145 4.51 -8.27 0.24
C THR A 145 3.91 -9.48 0.90
N ALA A 146 2.68 -9.33 1.38
CA ALA A 146 1.89 -10.41 1.92
C ALA A 146 0.48 -10.39 1.32
N GLN A 147 -0.21 -11.53 1.39
CA GLN A 147 -1.56 -11.69 0.86
C GLN A 147 -2.52 -12.03 1.99
N PHE A 148 -3.75 -11.57 1.88
CA PHE A 148 -4.82 -11.87 2.82
C PHE A 148 -6.16 -11.93 2.08
N GLU A 149 -7.11 -12.64 2.69
CA GLU A 149 -8.46 -12.80 2.18
C GLU A 149 -9.41 -11.89 2.95
N ILE A 150 -10.22 -11.11 2.23
CA ILE A 150 -11.46 -10.55 2.77
C ILE A 150 -12.52 -11.65 2.71
N THR A 151 -13.07 -12.04 3.87
CA THR A 151 -13.86 -13.28 3.99
C THR A 151 -15.32 -13.16 3.55
N ASP A 152 -15.85 -11.95 3.53
CA ASP A 152 -17.25 -11.62 3.35
C ASP A 152 -17.39 -10.32 2.53
N SER A 153 -18.62 -9.90 2.22
CA SER A 153 -18.85 -8.65 1.48
C SER A 153 -19.78 -7.75 2.25
N ILE A 154 -19.53 -6.44 2.21
CA ILE A 154 -20.41 -5.43 2.77
C ILE A 154 -20.62 -4.31 1.75
N THR A 155 -21.84 -3.78 1.70
CA THR A 155 -22.19 -2.61 0.92
C THR A 155 -22.66 -1.54 1.89
N TYR A 156 -22.09 -0.35 1.81
CA TYR A 156 -22.50 0.79 2.60
C TYR A 156 -23.54 1.60 1.82
N THR A 157 -24.67 1.86 2.47
CA THR A 157 -25.77 2.68 1.93
C THR A 157 -25.58 4.17 2.17
N ASP A 158 -24.64 4.54 3.05
CA ASP A 158 -24.26 5.91 3.39
C ASP A 158 -22.75 6.12 3.10
N ASP A 159 -22.31 7.39 3.06
CA ASP A 159 -20.90 7.74 2.81
C ASP A 159 -19.97 7.24 3.94
N LEU A 160 -18.78 6.75 3.55
CA LEU A 160 -17.74 6.15 4.41
C LEU A 160 -16.79 7.14 5.08
#